data_AF-A0A7S1MKV7-F1
#
_entry.id   AF-A0A7S1MKV7-F1
#
_cell.length_a   1.000
_cell.length_b   1.000
_cell.length_c   1.000
_cell.angle_alpha   90.00
_cell.angle_beta   90.00
_cell.angle_gamma   90.00
#
_symmetry.space_group_name_H-M   'P 1'
#
loop_
_entity.id
_entity.type
_entity.pdbx_description
1 polymer ?
#
loop_
_entity_poly.entity_id
_entity_poly.type
_entity_poly.pdbx_seq_one_letter_code
_entity_poly.pdbx_strand_id
1 'polypeptide(L)'
;EEVQCGQGHDSCRLVCPITLARIQTPARGYKCRHLQCFDLIPYLISNLRMSAFNKRWLCPVCDLVLRPPKDLFIDTYLVKVLADAEADVEEVAFDQEGSWTVSARAELASPDSEAEADAQAEAEAS
;
A
#
# COMPACT_ATOMS: atom_id res chain seq x y z
N GLU A 1 -20.55 -2.76 -24.22
CA GLU A 1 -20.92 -3.29 -22.90
C GLU A 1 -20.28 -2.39 -21.88
N GLU A 2 -21.08 -1.69 -21.08
CA GLU A 2 -20.60 -0.73 -20.09
C GLU A 2 -19.94 -1.50 -18.95
N VAL A 3 -18.64 -1.29 -18.75
CA VAL A 3 -17.92 -1.84 -17.62
C VAL A 3 -18.40 -1.05 -16.40
N GLN A 4 -19.38 -1.59 -15.68
CA GLN A 4 -19.74 -1.11 -14.35
C GLN A 4 -18.55 -1.36 -13.43
N CYS A 5 -17.77 -0.31 -13.16
CA CYS A 5 -16.79 -0.30 -12.08
C CYS A 5 -17.59 -0.41 -10.78
N GLY A 6 -17.67 -1.63 -10.24
CA GLY A 6 -18.34 -1.90 -8.98
C GLY A 6 -17.66 -1.12 -7.85
N GLN A 7 -18.47 -0.48 -7.02
CA GLN A 7 -18.04 0.35 -5.89
C GLN A 7 -16.89 -0.29 -5.09
N GLY A 8 -15.73 0.37 -5.11
CA GLY A 8 -14.53 -0.09 -4.44
C GLY A 8 -13.33 0.81 -4.73
N HIS A 9 -13.24 1.89 -3.96
CA HIS A 9 -12.15 2.88 -3.85
C HIS A 9 -11.27 3.04 -5.09
N ASP A 10 -11.50 4.13 -5.81
CA ASP A 10 -10.68 4.59 -6.94
C ASP A 10 -9.29 5.07 -6.49
N SER A 11 -8.71 4.51 -5.42
CA SER A 11 -7.41 4.91 -4.89
C SER A 11 -6.55 3.72 -4.44
N CYS A 12 -5.23 3.92 -4.44
CA CYS A 12 -4.24 2.94 -4.02
C CYS A 12 -3.11 3.64 -3.25
N ARG A 13 -2.74 3.11 -2.09
CA ARG A 13 -1.52 3.53 -1.42
C ARG A 13 -0.30 2.96 -2.11
N LEU A 14 0.73 3.79 -2.27
CA LEU A 14 2.06 3.41 -2.72
C LEU A 14 2.90 2.79 -1.58
N VAL A 15 2.33 2.74 -0.37
CA VAL A 15 2.89 2.11 0.83
C VAL A 15 2.34 0.70 1.00
N CYS A 16 3.23 -0.25 1.26
CA CYS A 16 2.90 -1.67 1.41
C CYS A 16 2.22 -1.92 2.76
N PRO A 17 1.07 -2.63 2.80
CA PRO A 17 0.38 -2.96 4.06
C PRO A 17 1.15 -3.94 4.96
N ILE A 18 2.17 -4.62 4.42
CA ILE A 18 2.99 -5.58 5.19
C ILE A 18 4.19 -4.89 5.83
N THR A 19 4.92 -4.08 5.06
CA THR A 19 6.17 -3.45 5.52
C THR A 19 5.99 -2.04 6.03
N LEU A 20 4.84 -1.42 5.76
CA LEU A 20 4.57 0.00 6.01
C LEU A 20 5.62 0.92 5.32
N ALA A 21 6.24 0.42 4.26
CA ALA A 21 7.24 1.13 3.46
C ALA A 21 6.80 1.20 2.00
N ARG A 22 7.36 2.13 1.23
CA ARG A 22 7.07 2.28 -0.20
C ARG A 22 7.30 0.96 -0.94
N ILE A 23 6.28 0.54 -1.68
CA ILE A 23 6.28 -0.71 -2.44
C ILE A 23 7.43 -0.69 -3.46
N GLN A 24 8.25 -1.74 -3.49
CA GLN A 24 9.31 -1.93 -4.48
C GLN A 24 8.86 -2.86 -5.61
N THR A 25 8.21 -3.98 -5.24
CA THR A 25 7.70 -4.96 -6.21
C THR A 25 6.19 -5.11 -6.03
N PRO A 26 5.36 -4.30 -6.71
CA PRO A 26 3.92 -4.32 -6.52
C PRO A 26 3.32 -5.63 -7.03
N ALA A 27 2.75 -6.41 -6.12
CA ALA A 27 2.04 -7.64 -6.43
C ALA A 27 0.58 -7.58 -5.97
N ARG A 28 -0.26 -8.29 -6.71
CA ARG A 28 -1.67 -8.50 -6.39
C ARG A 28 -2.11 -9.88 -6.83
N GLY A 29 -3.24 -10.35 -6.30
CA GLY A 29 -3.86 -11.59 -6.72
C GLY A 29 -4.78 -11.42 -7.94
N TYR A 30 -4.82 -12.40 -8.85
CA TYR A 30 -5.70 -12.34 -10.05
C TYR A 30 -7.19 -12.21 -9.74
N LYS A 31 -7.62 -12.68 -8.56
CA LYS A 31 -9.02 -12.64 -8.11
C LYS A 31 -9.32 -11.52 -7.14
N CYS A 32 -8.33 -10.71 -6.78
CA CYS A 32 -8.51 -9.54 -5.93
C CYS A 32 -9.37 -8.49 -6.64
N ARG A 33 -10.34 -7.92 -5.94
CA ARG A 33 -11.22 -6.85 -6.44
C ARG A 33 -10.88 -5.47 -5.86
N HIS A 34 -9.64 -5.30 -5.40
CA HIS A 34 -9.13 -4.04 -4.86
C HIS A 34 -7.96 -3.55 -5.72
N LEU A 35 -7.67 -2.25 -5.65
CA LEU A 35 -6.51 -1.63 -6.29
C LEU A 35 -5.25 -1.64 -5.42
N GLN A 36 -5.36 -1.86 -4.12
CA GLN A 36 -4.19 -1.91 -3.24
C GLN A 36 -3.24 -3.05 -3.62
N CYS A 37 -1.98 -2.74 -3.91
CA CYS A 37 -0.91 -3.74 -4.04
C CYS A 37 -0.17 -3.92 -2.71
N PHE A 38 0.60 -4.99 -2.63
CA PHE A 38 1.56 -5.23 -1.56
C PHE A 38 2.90 -5.61 -2.16
N ASP A 39 3.96 -5.51 -1.37
CA ASP A 39 5.30 -5.87 -1.83
C ASP A 39 5.47 -7.41 -1.88
N LEU A 40 5.86 -7.92 -3.04
CA LEU A 40 5.98 -9.35 -3.30
C LEU A 40 6.99 -10.03 -2.38
N ILE A 41 8.17 -9.43 -2.18
CA ILE A 41 9.26 -10.12 -1.46
C ILE A 41 8.89 -10.30 0.02
N PRO A 42 8.49 -9.25 0.76
CA PRO A 42 7.98 -9.37 2.13
C PRO A 42 6.78 -10.31 2.24
N TYR A 43 5.87 -10.29 1.26
CA TYR A 43 4.73 -11.22 1.22
C TYR A 43 5.19 -12.68 1.20
N LEU A 44 6.13 -13.04 0.32
CA LEU A 44 6.66 -14.41 0.23
C LEU A 44 7.38 -14.81 1.52
N ILE A 45 8.24 -13.95 2.05
CA ILE A 45 9.01 -14.21 3.27
C ILE A 45 8.08 -14.41 4.47
N SER A 46 7.09 -13.52 4.66
CA SER A 46 6.11 -13.60 5.75
C SER A 46 5.35 -14.92 5.71
N ASN A 47 4.86 -15.30 4.53
CA ASN A 47 4.13 -16.56 4.35
C ASN A 47 5.02 -17.79 4.54
N LEU A 48 6.28 -17.76 4.09
CA LEU A 48 7.22 -18.86 4.31
C LEU A 48 7.52 -19.10 5.79
N ARG A 49 7.61 -18.02 6.59
CA ARG A 49 7.91 -18.06 8.03
C ARG A 49 6.69 -18.32 8.90
N MET A 50 5.48 -18.27 8.34
CA MET A 50 4.24 -18.41 9.09
C MET A 50 4.01 -19.86 9.54
N SER A 51 3.96 -20.07 10.86
CA SER A 51 3.67 -21.36 11.49
C SER A 51 2.18 -21.74 11.40
N ALA A 52 1.30 -20.75 11.45
CA ALA A 52 -0.14 -20.94 11.31
C ALA A 52 -0.53 -21.23 9.85
N PHE A 53 -0.52 -22.49 9.44
CA PHE A 53 -0.81 -22.92 8.06
C PHE A 53 -2.16 -22.42 7.52
N ASN A 54 -3.17 -22.25 8.38
CA ASN A 54 -4.50 -21.74 8.01
C ASN A 54 -4.53 -20.23 7.75
N LYS A 55 -3.48 -19.50 8.11
CA LYS A 55 -3.31 -18.06 7.86
C LYS A 55 -2.31 -17.77 6.74
N ARG A 56 -1.67 -18.82 6.22
CA ARG A 56 -0.69 -18.72 5.16
C ARG A 56 -1.38 -18.53 3.80
N TRP A 57 -0.70 -17.80 2.94
CA TRP A 57 -1.09 -17.45 1.58
C TRP A 57 -2.39 -16.65 1.51
N LEU A 58 -2.72 -15.86 2.53
CA LEU A 58 -3.86 -14.95 2.49
C LEU A 58 -3.40 -13.58 1.97
N CYS A 59 -4.23 -12.95 1.13
CA CYS A 59 -4.02 -11.59 0.68
C CYS A 59 -4.02 -10.64 1.89
N PRO A 60 -3.01 -9.78 2.08
CA PRO A 60 -2.95 -8.86 3.22
C PRO A 60 -4.01 -7.75 3.17
N VAL A 61 -4.80 -7.67 2.09
CA VAL A 61 -5.83 -6.64 1.90
C VAL A 61 -7.23 -7.23 2.01
N CYS A 62 -7.49 -8.40 1.42
CA CYS A 62 -8.84 -8.96 1.30
C CYS A 62 -8.96 -10.43 1.73
N ASP A 63 -7.92 -11.01 2.34
CA ASP A 63 -7.86 -12.38 2.83
C ASP A 63 -8.13 -13.50 1.80
N LEU A 64 -8.24 -13.18 0.51
CA LEU A 64 -8.29 -14.20 -0.54
C LEU A 64 -7.02 -15.05 -0.56
N VAL A 65 -7.16 -16.33 -0.88
CA VAL A 65 -6.02 -17.24 -0.98
C VAL A 65 -5.21 -16.95 -2.25
N LEU A 66 -3.93 -16.63 -2.08
CA LEU A 66 -2.97 -16.27 -3.13
C LEU A 66 -1.74 -17.21 -3.10
N ARG A 67 -1.87 -18.43 -3.63
CA ARG A 67 -0.75 -19.39 -3.68
C ARG A 67 0.17 -19.12 -4.88
N PRO A 68 1.47 -18.87 -4.65
CA PRO A 68 2.43 -18.71 -5.74
C PRO A 68 2.70 -20.03 -6.48
N PRO A 69 3.09 -19.96 -7.77
CA PRO A 69 3.14 -18.76 -8.60
C PRO A 69 1.78 -18.41 -9.25
N LYS A 70 0.76 -19.27 -9.13
CA LYS A 70 -0.44 -19.24 -9.98
C LYS A 70 -1.41 -18.11 -9.66
N ASP A 71 -1.50 -17.72 -8.39
CA ASP A 71 -2.54 -16.80 -7.94
C ASP A 71 -2.08 -15.33 -7.89
N LEU A 72 -0.81 -15.05 -8.19
CA LEU A 72 -0.17 -13.73 -8.06
C LEU A 72 0.31 -13.20 -9.40
N PHE A 73 0.29 -11.88 -9.55
CA PHE A 73 0.93 -11.17 -10.66
C PHE A 73 1.63 -9.89 -10.16
N ILE A 74 2.61 -9.42 -10.95
CA ILE A 74 3.20 -8.09 -10.79
C ILE A 74 2.30 -7.08 -11.49
N ASP A 75 1.81 -6.09 -10.76
CA ASP A 75 1.01 -5.02 -11.33
C ASP A 75 1.92 -4.03 -12.07
N THR A 76 2.07 -4.24 -13.37
CA THR A 76 2.96 -3.42 -14.22
C THR A 76 2.47 -2.00 -14.40
N TYR A 77 1.18 -1.72 -14.15
CA TYR A 77 0.67 -0.36 -14.15
C TYR A 77 1.12 0.36 -12.88
N LEU A 78 0.99 -0.27 -11.70
CA LEU A 78 1.48 0.32 -10.47
C LEU A 78 3.02 0.44 -10.43
N VAL A 79 3.77 -0.41 -11.15
CA VAL A 79 5.22 -0.21 -11.37
C VAL A 79 5.50 1.15 -12.01
N LYS A 80 4.72 1.53 -13.03
CA LYS A 80 4.88 2.83 -13.70
C LYS A 80 4.53 3.99 -12.77
N VAL A 81 3.38 3.88 -12.09
CA VAL A 81 2.95 4.89 -11.11
C VAL A 81 4.01 5.10 -10.03
N LEU A 82 4.61 4.03 -9.49
CA LEU A 82 5.67 4.11 -8.47
C LEU A 82 6.93 4.80 -8.97
N ALA A 83 7.25 4.65 -10.25
CA ALA A 83 8.40 5.28 -10.91
C ALA A 83 8.16 6.76 -11.23
N ASP A 84 6.93 7.12 -11.59
CA ASP A 84 6.55 8.49 -11.97
C ASP A 84 6.21 9.36 -10.74
N ALA A 85 5.67 8.76 -9.67
CA ALA A 85 5.30 9.49 -8.46
C ALA A 85 6.52 9.87 -7.61
N GLU A 86 6.50 11.08 -7.06
CA GLU A 86 7.50 11.58 -6.12
C GLU A 86 7.61 10.68 -4.86
N ALA A 87 8.74 10.78 -4.16
CA ALA A 87 9.09 9.91 -3.03
C ALA A 87 8.16 10.12 -1.81
N ASP A 88 7.64 11.33 -1.63
CA ASP A 88 6.72 11.72 -0.56
C ASP A 88 5.25 11.39 -0.87
N VAL A 89 4.91 10.99 -2.10
CA VAL A 89 3.54 10.56 -2.45
C VAL A 89 3.25 9.21 -1.83
N GLU A 90 2.20 9.14 -1.00
CA GLU A 90 1.78 7.93 -0.30
C GLU A 90 0.53 7.29 -0.88
N GLU A 91 -0.34 8.07 -1.53
CA GLU A 91 -1.59 7.58 -2.12
C GLU A 91 -1.90 8.30 -3.43
N VAL A 92 -2.45 7.54 -4.37
CA VAL A 92 -2.94 8.03 -5.66
C VAL A 92 -4.41 7.65 -5.85
N ALA A 93 -5.15 8.48 -6.57
CA ALA A 93 -6.50 8.21 -7.05
C ALA A 93 -6.51 8.04 -8.57
N PHE A 94 -7.33 7.13 -9.09
CA PHE A 94 -7.47 6.80 -10.49
C PHE A 94 -8.79 7.33 -11.05
N ASP A 95 -8.80 7.78 -12.29
CA ASP A 95 -10.03 8.14 -13.01
C ASP A 95 -10.52 6.99 -13.91
N GLN A 96 -11.63 7.22 -14.62
CA GLN A 96 -12.26 6.22 -15.49
C GLN A 96 -11.41 5.93 -16.74
N GLU A 97 -10.53 6.85 -17.10
CA GLU A 97 -9.59 6.78 -18.20
C GLU A 97 -8.29 6.05 -17.82
N GLY A 98 -8.11 5.73 -16.53
CA GLY A 98 -6.91 5.10 -16.01
C GLY A 98 -5.71 6.04 -15.89
N SER A 99 -5.94 7.35 -15.88
CA SER A 99 -4.96 8.33 -15.38
C SER A 99 -5.04 8.38 -13.86
N TRP A 100 -4.03 8.98 -13.23
CA TRP A 100 -3.96 9.06 -11.78
C TRP A 100 -3.56 10.45 -11.29
N THR A 101 -4.00 10.79 -10.08
CA THR A 101 -3.66 12.03 -9.37
C THR A 101 -3.20 11.70 -7.95
N VAL A 102 -2.43 12.59 -7.33
CA VAL A 102 -1.98 12.41 -5.94
C VAL A 102 -3.14 12.69 -4.99
N SER A 103 -3.46 11.74 -4.11
CA SER A 103 -4.51 11.90 -3.09
C SER A 103 -3.96 12.06 -1.67
N ALA A 104 -2.73 11.60 -1.39
CA ALA A 104 -2.05 11.84 -0.12
C ALA A 104 -0.52 11.89 -0.29
N ARG A 105 0.12 12.72 0.53
CA ARG A 105 1.57 12.83 0.68
C ARG A 105 1.94 12.62 2.15
N ALA A 106 3.15 12.12 2.39
CA ALA A 106 3.72 12.03 3.72
C ALA A 106 3.81 13.44 4.32
N GLU A 107 3.34 13.62 5.55
CA GLU A 107 3.56 14.86 6.27
C GLU A 107 5.05 14.98 6.57
N LEU A 108 5.72 15.94 5.91
CA LEU A 108 7.04 16.37 6.34
C LEU A 108 6.87 16.91 7.75
N ALA A 109 7.53 16.29 8.73
CA ALA A 109 7.58 16.82 10.09
C ALA A 109 8.01 18.30 10.00
N SER A 110 7.07 19.21 10.24
CA SER A 110 7.38 20.62 10.35
C SER A 110 8.25 20.81 11.59
N PRO A 111 9.33 21.60 11.53
CA PRO A 111 10.18 21.85 12.70
C PRO A 111 9.42 22.46 13.90
N ASP A 112 8.20 22.94 13.70
CA ASP A 112 7.33 23.47 14.76
C ASP A 112 6.72 22.39 15.67
N SER A 113 6.61 21.13 15.23
CA SER A 113 6.05 20.05 16.08
C SER A 113 7.04 19.54 17.14
N GLU A 114 8.34 19.74 16.93
CA GLU A 114 9.37 19.42 17.92
C GLU A 114 9.46 20.50 19.01
N ALA A 115 9.12 21.75 18.69
CA ALA A 115 9.11 22.86 19.65
C ALA A 115 7.95 22.80 20.64
N GLU A 116 6.78 22.30 20.24
CA GLU A 116 5.63 22.13 21.15
C GLU A 116 5.85 20.96 22.13
N ALA A 117 6.54 19.89 21.72
CA ALA A 117 6.85 18.76 22.59
C ALA A 117 7.87 19.09 23.70
N ASP A 118 8.86 19.94 23.40
CA ASP A 118 9.87 20.35 24.38
C ASP A 118 9.31 21.34 25.41
N ALA A 119 8.45 22.28 24.97
CA ALA A 119 7.79 23.23 25.88
C ALA A 119 6.83 22.56 26.87
N GLN A 120 6.24 21.43 26.48
CA GLN A 120 5.31 20.69 27.33
C GLN A 120 6.03 19.82 28.37
N ALA A 121 7.23 19.30 28.04
CA ALA A 121 8.07 18.56 28.98
C ALA A 121 8.67 19.46 30.08
N GLU A 122 9.02 20.72 29.77
CA GLU A 122 9.53 21.66 30.78
C GLU A 122 8.44 22.17 31.74
N ALA A 123 7.19 22.27 31.28
CA ALA A 123 6.06 22.68 32.11
C ALA A 123 5.60 21.60 33.11
N GLU A 124 5.78 20.31 32.79
CA GLU A 124 5.44 19.19 33.67
C GLU A 124 6.56 18.84 34.67
N ALA A 125 7.76 19.40 34.50
CA ALA A 125 8.90 19.23 35.42
C ALA A 125 9.02 20.34 36.48
N SER A 126 8.07 21.28 36.53
CA SER A 126 8.01 22.40 37.48
C SER A 126 6.90 22.25 38.52
#